data_AF-A0A3S4A506-F1
#
_entry.id   AF-A0A3S4A506-F1
#
_cell.length_a   1.000
_cell.length_b   1.000
_cell.length_c   1.000
_cell.angle_alpha   90.00
_cell.angle_beta   90.00
_cell.angle_gamma   90.00
#
_symmetry.space_group_name_H-M   'P 1'
#
loop_
_entity.id
_entity.type
_entity.pdbx_description
1 polymer ?
#
loop_
_entity_poly.entity_id
_entity_poly.type
_entity_poly.pdbx_seq_one_letter_code
_entity_poly.pdbx_strand_id
1 'polypeptide(L)' 'MAHGDVTTRDNRGQWENSVEGEPERSASYSSRDEALEAGSALAAEFGSTHLVEDSEPTGVITDEQEDDDAR' A
#
# COMPACT_ATOMS: atom_id res chain seq x y z
N MET A 1 10.35 2.56 -7.33
CA MET A 1 10.14 2.94 -5.93
C MET A 1 10.68 4.35 -5.75
N ALA A 2 9.76 5.28 -5.57
CA ALA A 2 9.94 6.66 -5.16
C ALA A 2 9.89 6.75 -3.63
N HIS A 3 10.42 7.84 -3.08
CA HIS A 3 10.34 8.12 -1.65
C HIS A 3 8.86 8.21 -1.21
N GLY A 4 8.50 7.50 -0.14
CA GLY A 4 7.12 7.36 0.33
C GLY A 4 6.31 6.26 -0.35
N ASP A 5 6.86 5.53 -1.33
CA ASP A 5 6.21 4.30 -1.82
C ASP A 5 6.16 3.26 -0.71
N VAL A 6 5.06 2.52 -0.69
CA VAL A 6 4.76 1.58 0.38
C VAL A 6 4.76 0.17 -0.18
N THR A 7 5.53 -0.73 0.41
CA THR A 7 5.61 -2.14 -0.01
C THR A 7 5.13 -3.05 1.10
N THR A 8 4.01 -3.74 0.88
CA THR A 8 3.51 -4.79 1.77
C THR A 8 3.99 -6.15 1.27
N ARG A 9 4.74 -6.89 2.11
CA ARG A 9 5.27 -8.22 1.78
C ARG A 9 4.92 -9.26 2.84
N ASP A 10 4.72 -10.51 2.41
CA ASP A 10 4.69 -11.64 3.33
C ASP A 10 6.11 -12.01 3.77
N ASN A 11 6.28 -12.18 5.06
CA ASN A 11 7.49 -12.70 5.69
C ASN A 11 7.11 -13.87 6.60
N ARG A 12 6.91 -15.05 6.00
CA ARG A 12 6.66 -16.31 6.72
C ARG A 12 5.36 -16.28 7.53
N GLY A 13 4.30 -15.72 6.96
CA GLY A 13 3.00 -15.57 7.62
C GLY A 13 2.87 -14.33 8.50
N GLN A 14 3.90 -13.47 8.51
CA GLN A 14 3.82 -12.13 9.08
C GLN A 14 3.90 -11.12 7.96
N TRP A 15 2.97 -10.17 7.95
CA TRP A 15 2.92 -9.16 6.92
C TRP A 15 3.72 -7.94 7.36
N GLU A 16 4.56 -7.41 6.48
CA GLU A 16 5.37 -6.24 6.77
C GLU A 16 5.13 -5.18 5.73
N ASN A 17 4.84 -3.97 6.19
CA ASN A 17 4.77 -2.77 5.39
C ASN A 17 6.10 -2.02 5.50
N SER A 18 6.82 -1.88 4.40
CA SER A 18 8.04 -1.08 4.31
C SER A 18 7.77 0.20 3.52
N VAL A 19 8.17 1.34 4.08
CA VAL A 19 8.06 2.64 3.41
C VAL A 19 9.42 3.07 2.87
N GLU A 20 9.47 3.35 1.58
CA GLU A 20 10.70 3.71 0.87
C GLU A 20 11.23 5.06 1.36
N GLY A 21 12.36 5.02 2.05
CA GLY A 21 13.02 6.20 2.61
C GLY A 21 12.48 6.68 3.96
N GLU A 22 11.49 6.01 4.54
CA GLU A 22 11.00 6.24 5.91
C GLU A 22 10.84 4.92 6.68
N PRO A 23 11.94 4.22 7.02
CA PRO A 23 11.87 2.95 7.73
C PRO A 23 11.25 3.05 9.13
N GLU A 24 11.15 4.26 9.68
CA GLU A 24 10.46 4.56 10.94
C GLU A 24 8.94 4.45 10.86
N ARG A 25 8.37 4.52 9.64
CA ARG A 25 6.95 4.31 9.36
C ARG A 25 6.62 2.85 9.04
N SER A 26 7.65 2.01 8.84
CA SER A 26 7.46 0.58 8.56
C SER A 26 6.84 -0.14 9.74
N ALA A 27 5.86 -1.00 9.47
CA ALA A 27 5.09 -1.71 10.49
C ALA A 27 4.85 -3.16 10.11
N SER A 28 4.80 -4.03 11.12
CA SER A 28 4.53 -5.46 10.96
C SER A 28 3.15 -5.79 11.51
N TYR A 29 2.43 -6.63 10.78
CA TYR A 29 1.04 -7.00 11.00
C TYR A 29 0.89 -8.51 11.01
N SER A 30 -0.08 -8.99 11.78
CA SER A 30 -0.36 -10.43 11.88
C SER A 30 -1.26 -10.94 10.76
N SER A 31 -1.90 -10.03 10.03
CA SER A 31 -2.92 -10.32 9.03
C SER A 31 -2.65 -9.56 7.73
N ARG A 32 -2.96 -10.19 6.59
CA ARG A 32 -2.83 -9.60 5.25
C ARG A 32 -3.69 -8.36 5.10
N ASP A 33 -4.99 -8.49 5.35
CA ASP A 33 -5.96 -7.40 5.19
C ASP A 33 -5.57 -6.16 6.00
N GLU A 34 -5.12 -6.35 7.24
CA GLU A 34 -4.64 -5.27 8.11
C GLU A 34 -3.40 -4.57 7.53
N ALA A 35 -2.44 -5.33 6.99
CA ALA A 35 -1.25 -4.79 6.34
C ALA A 35 -1.55 -4.09 5.01
N LEU A 36 -2.61 -4.52 4.32
CA LEU A 36 -3.05 -3.94 3.07
C LEU A 36 -3.78 -2.62 3.30
N GLU A 37 -4.74 -2.58 4.23
CA GLU A 37 -5.45 -1.35 4.59
C GLU A 37 -4.49 -0.29 5.12
N ALA A 38 -3.59 -0.67 6.04
CA ALA A 38 -2.61 0.26 6.57
C ALA A 38 -1.62 0.73 5.48
N GLY A 39 -1.16 -0.17 4.61
CA GLY A 39 -0.25 0.17 3.53
C GLY A 39 -0.87 1.11 2.49
N SER A 40 -2.12 0.85 2.11
CA SER A 40 -2.88 1.70 1.20
C SER A 40 -3.14 3.08 1.80
N ALA A 41 -3.49 3.14 3.08
CA ALA A 41 -3.69 4.40 3.78
C ALA A 41 -2.40 5.22 3.87
N LEU A 42 -1.26 4.59 4.18
CA LEU A 42 0.04 5.27 4.15
C LEU A 42 0.35 5.81 2.76
N ALA A 43 0.24 4.97 1.71
CA ALA A 43 0.54 5.40 0.35
C ALA A 43 -0.34 6.59 -0.09
N ALA A 44 -1.63 6.57 0.26
CA ALA A 44 -2.54 7.67 0.01
C ALA A 44 -2.15 8.96 0.77
N GLU A 45 -1.67 8.84 2.02
CA GLU A 45 -1.19 9.97 2.84
C GLU A 45 0.04 10.64 2.20
N PHE A 46 0.93 9.85 1.59
CA PHE A 46 2.11 10.35 0.88
C PHE A 46 1.86 10.76 -0.58
N GLY A 47 0.69 10.40 -1.15
CA GLY A 47 0.42 10.55 -2.58
C GLY A 47 1.28 9.63 -3.45
N SER A 48 1.65 8.46 -2.91
CA SER A 48 2.56 7.47 -3.48
C SER A 48 1.82 6.18 -3.85
N THR A 49 2.56 5.19 -4.36
CA THR A 49 1.99 3.91 -4.78
C THR A 49 2.13 2.86 -3.68
N HIS A 50 1.07 2.10 -3.46
CA HIS A 50 1.11 0.89 -2.64
C HIS A 50 1.39 -0.34 -3.51
N LEU A 51 2.50 -1.03 -3.23
CA LEU A 51 2.90 -2.27 -3.87
C LEU A 51 2.70 -3.44 -2.91
N VAL A 52 2.17 -4.55 -3.42
CA VAL A 52 1.95 -5.77 -2.62
C VAL A 52 2.75 -6.90 -3.25
N GLU A 53 3.77 -7.37 -2.55
CA GLU A 53 4.57 -8.55 -2.93
C GLU A 53 3.93 -9.80 -2.31
N ASP A 54 2.71 -10.09 -2.75
CA ASP A 54 1.98 -11.32 -2.43
C ASP A 54 1.91 -12.16 -3.70
N SER A 55 2.20 -13.45 -3.60
CA SER A 55 2.05 -14.36 -4.71
C SER A 55 0.57 -14.74 -4.90
N GLU A 56 -0.33 -13.76 -5.06
CA GLU A 56 -1.59 -13.82 -5.83
C GLU A 56 -2.30 -12.44 -5.84
N PRO A 57 -2.86 -12.01 -6.99
CA PRO A 57 -2.94 -10.59 -7.32
C PRO A 57 -4.33 -9.97 -7.09
N THR A 58 -4.32 -8.64 -6.97
CA THR A 58 -5.44 -7.70 -7.19
C THR A 58 -6.45 -7.52 -6.05
N GLY A 59 -6.42 -6.33 -5.45
CA GLY A 59 -7.44 -5.85 -4.51
C GLY A 59 -7.55 -4.33 -4.61
N VAL A 60 -8.21 -3.87 -5.68
CA VAL A 60 -8.86 -2.55 -5.81
C VAL A 60 -7.94 -1.32 -5.86
N ILE A 61 -7.66 -0.84 -7.07
CA ILE A 61 -7.48 0.60 -7.32
C ILE A 61 -8.88 1.11 -7.67
N THR A 62 -9.68 1.50 -6.66
CA THR A 62 -10.82 2.38 -6.91
C THR A 62 -10.26 3.79 -6.91
N ASP A 63 -9.76 4.22 -8.05
CA ASP A 63 -9.70 5.65 -8.38
C ASP A 63 -10.39 5.80 -9.74
N GLU A 64 -11.70 5.59 -9.73
CA GLU A 64 -12.58 6.23 -10.70
C GLU A 64 -13.00 7.54 -10.02
N GLN A 65 -12.07 8.51 -9.99
CA GLN A 65 -12.45 9.89 -9.71
C GLN A 65 -13.35 10.35 -10.86
N GLU A 66 -14.65 10.37 -10.57
CA GLU A 66 -15.63 11.18 -11.28
C GLU A 66 -15.10 12.63 -11.36
N ASP A 67 -14.64 13.05 -12.52
CA ASP A 67 -14.64 14.46 -12.90
C ASP A 67 -15.30 14.63 -14.26
N ASP A 68 -16.58 14.99 -14.14
CA ASP A 68 -17.37 15.84 -15.02
C ASP A 68 -16.52 16.82 -15.86
N ASP A 69 -16.47 16.65 -17.18
CA ASP A 69 -16.19 17.77 -18.07
C ASP A 69 -17.25 17.81 -19.18
N ALA A 70 -18.24 18.64 -18.90
CA ALA A 70 -19.37 18.97 -19.74
C ALA A 70 -18.96 19.46 -21.14
N ARG A 71 -19.52 18.87 -22.21
CA ARG A 71 -19.99 19.64 -23.37
C ARG A 71 -20.98 18.92 -24.28
#